data_AF-A0A496VBP1-F1
#
_entry.id   AF-A0A496VBP1-F1
#
_cell.length_a   1.000
_cell.length_b   1.000
_cell.length_c   1.000
_cell.angle_alpha   90.00
_cell.angle_beta   90.00
_cell.angle_gamma   90.00
#
_symmetry.space_group_name_H-M   'P 1'
#
loop_
_entity.id
_entity.type
_entity.pdbx_description
1 polymer ?
#
loop_
_entity_poly.entity_id
_entity_poly.type
_entity_poly.pdbx_seq_one_letter_code
_entity_poly.pdbx_strand_id
1 'polypeptide(L)'
;MAKKITPRNTKAEILDAYKELEAAYQELEKNATVIASPHKPEAAAVKTPEAPPWFTSPKTETTKTPKRQPLPKDGNAHAPMEEVIQLLGQLGEKFNTALSQLSTNLLVEASGLKDVRTTVEAENNHLETLYALEIKEETLSDLLKQYTETAEQYVETLKQKREESEKAWFEKNQAWLTKKEETEQRLQEQESADNKTQQREGSEYRYNLTLKRGISDEEYSHQQQQQLQTSQELEESHRKAWEEGEKALAEREKQFEEHKTKVERFPKDLEAAIKKAKDEGTGIARHQAKIKADFAAKEFAGDQEVYQLKISSLEEQVANQTSQIDKLSKQLEAALKQAQELAVKAIEGASSHSSFKALKEIALEQAKNQPKAK
;
A
#
# COMPACT_ATOMS: atom_id res chain seq x y z
N MET A 1 28.16 24.53 14.16
CA MET A 1 28.22 23.34 13.30
C MET A 1 26.80 22.86 13.09
N ALA A 2 26.27 22.96 11.86
CA ALA A 2 24.86 22.69 11.57
C ALA A 2 24.51 21.21 11.84
N LYS A 3 23.37 20.97 12.51
CA LYS A 3 22.85 19.62 12.78
C LYS A 3 22.54 18.92 11.45
N LYS A 4 23.05 17.70 11.25
CA LYS A 4 22.76 16.88 10.06
C LYS A 4 21.31 16.38 10.14
N ILE A 5 20.46 16.83 9.22
CA ILE A 5 19.06 16.43 9.14
C ILE A 5 18.99 15.04 8.50
N THR A 6 18.28 14.11 9.14
CA THR A 6 18.01 12.76 8.60
C THR A 6 16.50 12.60 8.40
N PRO A 7 16.03 11.68 7.52
CA PRO A 7 14.59 11.51 7.24
C PRO A 7 13.75 11.02 8.44
N ARG A 8 14.38 10.79 9.60
CA ARG A 8 13.73 10.44 10.87
C ARG A 8 13.42 11.62 11.78
N ASN A 9 13.83 12.84 11.43
CA ASN A 9 13.65 14.02 12.29
C ASN A 9 12.21 14.55 12.22
N THR A 10 11.71 15.06 13.34
CA THR A 10 10.36 15.63 13.43
C THR A 10 10.27 16.98 12.71
N LYS A 11 9.07 17.39 12.27
CA LYS A 11 8.84 18.66 11.56
C LYS A 11 9.37 19.89 12.34
N ALA A 12 9.30 19.84 13.67
CA ALA A 12 9.82 20.91 14.53
C ALA A 12 11.36 21.01 14.45
N GLU A 13 12.06 19.88 14.50
CA GLU A 13 13.53 19.83 14.41
C GLU A 13 14.05 20.27 13.04
N ILE A 14 13.29 20.03 11.97
CA ILE A 14 13.62 20.50 10.61
C ILE A 14 13.47 22.02 10.51
N LEU A 15 12.41 22.58 11.11
CA LEU A 15 12.19 24.03 11.10
C LEU A 15 13.22 24.79 11.94
N ASP A 16 13.65 24.24 13.07
CA ASP A 16 14.69 24.85 13.89
C ASP A 16 16.06 24.78 13.21
N ALA A 17 16.38 23.67 12.55
CA ALA A 17 17.61 23.55 11.76
C ALA A 17 17.61 24.49 10.53
N TYR A 18 16.45 24.74 9.93
CA TYR A 18 16.31 25.72 8.84
C TYR A 18 16.58 27.15 9.33
N LYS A 19 16.02 27.53 10.49
CA LYS A 19 16.27 28.85 11.09
C LYS A 19 17.72 29.06 11.50
N GLU A 20 18.37 28.03 12.05
CA GLU A 20 19.81 28.07 12.38
C GLU A 20 20.67 28.26 11.11
N LEU A 21 20.28 27.64 9.99
CA LEU A 21 20.97 27.77 8.72
C LEU A 21 20.74 29.14 8.07
N GLU A 22 19.52 29.67 8.13
CA GLU A 22 19.19 31.03 7.65
C GLU A 22 19.97 32.10 8.42
N ALA A 23 20.10 31.95 9.75
CA ALA A 23 20.92 32.83 10.57
C ALA A 23 22.41 32.77 10.19
N ALA A 24 22.95 31.57 9.95
CA ALA A 24 24.33 31.38 9.51
C ALA A 24 24.61 31.96 8.11
N TYR A 25 23.63 31.90 7.19
CA TYR A 25 23.73 32.54 5.88
C TYR A 25 23.74 34.07 5.99
N GLN A 26 22.89 34.65 6.84
CA GLN A 26 22.89 36.11 7.06
C GLN A 26 24.18 36.60 7.72
N GLU A 27 24.81 35.81 8.58
CA GLU A 27 26.13 36.13 9.14
C GLU A 27 27.24 36.07 8.07
N LEU A 28 27.19 35.09 7.17
CA LEU A 28 28.11 34.98 6.04
C LEU A 28 27.94 36.13 5.04
N GLU A 29 26.71 36.57 4.75
CA GLU A 29 26.47 37.74 3.89
C GLU A 29 27.01 39.02 4.53
N LYS A 30 26.79 39.22 5.84
CA LYS A 30 27.38 40.36 6.57
C LYS A 30 28.91 40.33 6.50
N ASN A 31 29.53 39.17 6.66
CA ASN A 31 30.99 39.02 6.54
C ASN A 31 31.49 39.18 5.09
N ALA A 32 30.70 38.79 4.09
CA ALA A 32 31.04 39.00 2.68
C ALA A 32 30.98 40.49 2.28
N THR A 33 30.06 41.27 2.85
CA THR A 33 30.02 42.73 2.63
C THR A 33 31.21 43.48 3.24
N VAL A 34 31.87 42.92 4.27
CA VAL A 34 33.12 43.46 4.84
C VAL A 34 34.32 43.18 3.91
N ILE A 35 34.28 42.12 3.10
CA ILE A 35 35.32 41.76 2.14
C ILE A 35 35.13 42.47 0.79
N ALA A 36 33.92 42.96 0.48
CA ALA A 36 33.57 43.63 -0.78
C ALA A 36 33.62 45.17 -0.73
N SER A 37 34.27 45.79 0.27
CA SER A 37 34.65 47.21 0.18
C SER A 37 35.98 47.33 -0.57
N PRO A 38 36.04 48.06 -1.70
CA PRO A 38 37.26 48.21 -2.46
C PRO A 38 38.29 48.99 -1.64
N HIS A 39 39.45 48.36 -1.42
CA HIS A 39 40.67 49.03 -1.02
C HIS A 39 40.94 50.20 -1.98
N LYS A 40 40.69 51.41 -1.48
CA LYS A 40 41.31 52.65 -1.94
C LYS A 40 42.81 52.49 -1.73
N PRO A 41 43.66 52.50 -2.76
CA PRO A 41 45.10 52.37 -2.55
C PRO A 41 45.59 53.65 -1.86
N GLU A 42 46.05 53.45 -0.64
CA GLU A 42 46.85 54.39 0.14
C GLU A 42 48.15 54.62 -0.63
N ALA A 43 48.27 55.82 -1.22
CA ALA A 43 49.46 56.27 -1.91
C ALA A 43 50.59 56.45 -0.89
N ALA A 44 51.37 55.41 -0.68
CA ALA A 44 52.68 55.51 -0.06
C ALA A 44 53.56 56.40 -0.95
N ALA A 45 53.91 57.57 -0.42
CA ALA A 45 54.83 58.52 -1.02
C ALA A 45 56.23 57.88 -1.17
N VAL A 46 56.51 57.36 -2.36
CA VAL A 46 57.89 57.11 -2.80
C VAL A 46 58.39 58.41 -3.40
N LYS A 47 59.21 59.11 -2.62
CA LYS A 47 60.03 60.23 -3.07
C LYS A 47 60.97 59.72 -4.17
N THR A 48 60.76 60.22 -5.38
CA THR A 48 61.80 60.32 -6.42
C THR A 48 63.08 60.90 -5.80
N PRO A 49 64.24 60.26 -5.93
CA PRO A 49 65.50 60.96 -5.73
C PRO A 49 65.68 61.94 -6.90
N GLU A 50 65.76 63.22 -6.55
CA GLU A 50 66.22 64.29 -7.43
C GLU A 50 67.55 63.91 -8.08
N ALA A 51 67.58 63.97 -9.41
CA ALA A 51 68.83 64.05 -10.15
C ALA A 51 69.44 65.45 -9.92
N PRO A 52 70.69 65.57 -9.46
CA PRO A 52 71.35 66.86 -9.37
C PRO A 52 71.66 67.41 -10.79
N PRO A 53 71.37 68.69 -11.07
CA PRO A 53 71.63 69.30 -12.36
C PRO A 53 73.04 69.91 -12.36
N TRP A 54 73.95 69.41 -13.20
CA TRP A 54 75.08 70.18 -13.74
C TRP A 54 76.01 69.26 -14.57
N PHE A 55 75.99 69.44 -15.88
CA PHE A 55 77.12 69.94 -16.67
C PHE A 55 76.74 69.85 -18.16
N THR A 56 76.08 70.90 -18.64
CA THR A 56 76.13 71.24 -20.06
C THR A 56 77.50 71.83 -20.37
N SER A 57 78.09 71.29 -21.43
CA SER A 57 79.38 71.64 -22.02
C SER A 57 79.63 73.14 -22.15
N PRO A 58 80.90 73.57 -22.16
CA PRO A 58 81.28 74.70 -22.98
C PRO A 58 82.18 74.22 -24.12
N LYS A 59 81.60 74.33 -25.30
CA LYS A 59 82.24 74.44 -26.60
C LYS A 59 83.35 75.50 -26.54
N THR A 60 84.60 75.06 -26.71
CA THR A 60 85.76 75.94 -26.86
C THR A 60 85.80 76.48 -28.29
N GLU A 61 85.44 77.74 -28.46
CA GLU A 61 85.84 78.54 -29.61
C GLU A 61 87.04 79.42 -29.25
N THR A 62 88.12 79.21 -30.00
CA THR A 62 89.13 80.17 -30.46
C THR A 62 89.64 81.24 -29.48
N THR A 63 90.94 81.17 -29.17
CA THR A 63 91.83 82.34 -29.21
C THR A 63 93.29 81.89 -29.41
N LYS A 64 93.87 82.19 -30.58
CA LYS A 64 94.83 83.28 -30.84
C LYS A 64 96.30 82.85 -30.68
N THR A 65 96.86 82.52 -31.84
CA THR A 65 98.25 82.74 -32.26
C THR A 65 98.85 84.04 -31.71
N PRO A 66 100.06 84.04 -31.12
CA PRO A 66 100.80 85.26 -30.85
C PRO A 66 101.60 85.66 -32.11
N LYS A 67 101.14 86.72 -32.78
CA LYS A 67 101.85 87.37 -33.88
C LYS A 67 102.89 88.33 -33.30
N ARG A 68 104.15 88.16 -33.72
CA ARG A 68 105.30 89.01 -33.37
C ARG A 68 105.09 90.46 -33.83
N GLN A 69 105.62 91.36 -33.00
CA GLN A 69 105.70 92.81 -33.13
C GLN A 69 106.39 93.28 -34.44
N PRO A 70 106.01 94.45 -34.99
CA PRO A 70 106.91 95.29 -35.77
C PRO A 70 107.53 96.42 -34.93
N LEU A 71 108.80 96.70 -35.21
CA LEU A 71 109.66 97.72 -34.61
C LEU A 71 109.12 99.16 -34.77
N PRO A 72 109.32 100.05 -33.78
CA PRO A 72 109.34 101.49 -34.00
C PRO A 72 110.76 101.94 -34.41
N LYS A 73 110.83 102.84 -35.38
CA LYS A 73 112.05 103.51 -35.85
C LYS A 73 112.10 104.96 -35.37
N ASP A 74 113.34 105.39 -35.17
CA ASP A 74 113.91 106.74 -35.26
C ASP A 74 113.68 107.74 -34.12
N GLY A 75 114.80 108.34 -33.67
CA GLY A 75 114.79 109.60 -32.92
C GLY A 75 115.89 109.75 -31.87
N ASN A 76 117.13 109.95 -32.31
CA ASN A 76 118.31 110.20 -31.49
C ASN A 76 118.33 111.68 -31.01
N ALA A 77 118.44 111.95 -29.70
CA ALA A 77 118.94 113.23 -29.16
C ALA A 77 119.24 113.16 -27.65
N HIS A 78 120.52 113.00 -27.34
CA HIS A 78 121.26 113.40 -26.13
C HIS A 78 120.54 113.50 -24.77
N ALA A 79 120.74 112.48 -23.94
CA ALA A 79 120.59 112.53 -22.49
C ALA A 79 122.00 112.56 -21.84
N PRO A 80 122.23 113.35 -20.77
CA PRO A 80 123.54 113.58 -20.18
C PRO A 80 124.16 112.28 -19.65
N MET A 81 125.50 112.16 -19.71
CA MET A 81 126.28 110.94 -19.44
C MET A 81 125.97 110.23 -18.11
N GLU A 82 125.40 110.93 -17.13
CA GLU A 82 124.90 110.38 -15.86
C GLU A 82 123.70 109.43 -16.05
N GLU A 83 122.83 109.73 -17.01
CA GLU A 83 121.64 108.94 -17.33
C GLU A 83 122.01 107.68 -18.13
N VAL A 84 123.08 107.74 -18.92
CA VAL A 84 123.66 106.57 -19.62
C VAL A 84 124.32 105.61 -18.63
N ILE A 85 124.99 106.11 -17.58
CA ILE A 85 125.58 105.27 -16.53
C ILE A 85 124.48 104.64 -15.68
N GLN A 86 123.41 105.36 -15.35
CA GLN A 86 122.24 104.79 -14.68
C GLN A 86 121.47 103.80 -15.55
N LEU A 87 121.28 104.06 -16.85
CA LEU A 87 120.67 103.10 -17.76
C LEU A 87 121.53 101.84 -17.92
N LEU A 88 122.85 101.96 -17.93
CA LEU A 88 123.76 100.82 -18.03
C LEU A 88 123.78 100.00 -16.73
N GLY A 89 123.69 100.65 -15.57
CA GLY A 89 123.49 100.00 -14.27
C GLY A 89 122.15 99.27 -14.20
N GLN A 90 121.06 99.93 -14.60
CA GLN A 90 119.73 99.32 -14.70
C GLN A 90 119.66 98.21 -15.75
N LEU A 91 120.44 98.29 -16.84
CA LEU A 91 120.51 97.24 -17.84
C LEU A 91 121.32 96.06 -17.34
N GLY A 92 122.41 96.28 -16.60
CA GLY A 92 123.15 95.22 -15.91
C GLY A 92 122.27 94.50 -14.89
N GLU A 93 121.49 95.24 -14.10
CA GLU A 93 120.55 94.68 -13.13
C GLU A 93 119.40 93.93 -13.83
N LYS A 94 118.81 94.51 -14.88
CA LYS A 94 117.79 93.83 -15.72
C LYS A 94 118.33 92.58 -16.39
N PHE A 95 119.58 92.58 -16.88
CA PHE A 95 120.18 91.40 -17.50
C PHE A 95 120.47 90.31 -16.46
N ASN A 96 120.93 90.68 -15.27
CA ASN A 96 121.15 89.72 -14.19
C ASN A 96 119.82 89.13 -13.68
N THR A 97 118.76 89.95 -13.58
CA THR A 97 117.41 89.45 -13.28
C THR A 97 116.83 88.59 -14.38
N ALA A 98 117.02 88.92 -15.66
CA ALA A 98 116.56 88.12 -16.80
C ALA A 98 117.33 86.79 -16.92
N LEU A 99 118.63 86.79 -16.65
CA LEU A 99 119.45 85.57 -16.61
C LEU A 99 119.04 84.67 -15.43
N SER A 100 118.78 85.27 -14.27
CA SER A 100 118.23 84.54 -13.12
C SER A 100 116.81 84.03 -13.38
N GLN A 101 115.97 84.78 -14.09
CA GLN A 101 114.62 84.34 -14.47
C GLN A 101 114.66 83.21 -15.50
N LEU A 102 115.59 83.26 -16.45
CA LEU A 102 115.77 82.21 -17.44
C LEU A 102 116.28 80.93 -16.77
N SER A 103 117.23 81.03 -15.85
CA SER A 103 117.70 79.86 -15.10
C SER A 103 116.61 79.29 -14.21
N THR A 104 115.79 80.11 -13.55
CA THR A 104 114.63 79.64 -12.79
C THR A 104 113.59 78.99 -13.71
N ASN A 105 113.33 79.54 -14.89
CA ASN A 105 112.38 78.97 -15.84
C ASN A 105 112.88 77.65 -16.42
N LEU A 106 114.17 77.54 -16.74
CA LEU A 106 114.78 76.28 -17.17
C LEU A 106 114.73 75.23 -16.07
N LEU A 107 114.90 75.63 -14.81
CA LEU A 107 114.77 74.75 -13.66
C LEU A 107 113.31 74.27 -13.48
N VAL A 108 112.33 75.17 -13.65
CA VAL A 108 110.89 74.87 -13.56
C VAL A 108 110.44 73.97 -14.72
N GLU A 109 110.91 74.21 -15.95
CA GLU A 109 110.66 73.36 -17.11
C GLU A 109 111.33 72.00 -16.95
N ALA A 110 112.57 71.94 -16.44
CA ALA A 110 113.26 70.68 -16.18
C ALA A 110 112.57 69.88 -15.06
N SER A 111 112.09 70.54 -14.00
CA SER A 111 111.28 69.88 -12.97
C SER A 111 109.92 69.45 -13.51
N GLY A 112 109.26 70.27 -14.33
CA GLY A 112 107.99 69.93 -14.96
C GLY A 112 108.10 68.74 -15.90
N LEU A 113 109.16 68.67 -16.71
CA LEU A 113 109.41 67.53 -17.61
C LEU A 113 109.71 66.26 -16.80
N LYS A 114 110.43 66.39 -15.67
CA LYS A 114 110.65 65.27 -14.75
C LYS A 114 109.34 64.80 -14.12
N ASP A 115 108.51 65.70 -13.64
CA ASP A 115 107.22 65.37 -13.04
C ASP A 115 106.33 64.66 -14.04
N VAL A 116 106.22 65.18 -15.28
CA VAL A 116 105.49 64.53 -16.37
C VAL A 116 106.04 63.12 -16.64
N ARG A 117 107.36 62.93 -16.71
CA ARG A 117 107.95 61.59 -16.88
C ARG A 117 107.60 60.65 -15.73
N THR A 118 107.68 61.12 -14.49
CA THR A 118 107.32 60.28 -13.33
C THR A 118 105.83 59.93 -13.30
N THR A 119 104.95 60.84 -13.74
CA THR A 119 103.51 60.53 -13.87
C THR A 119 103.25 59.53 -14.99
N VAL A 120 103.94 59.65 -16.13
CA VAL A 120 103.84 58.68 -17.23
C VAL A 120 104.31 57.30 -16.78
N GLU A 121 105.45 57.20 -16.07
CA GLU A 121 105.94 55.94 -15.53
C GLU A 121 105.01 55.36 -14.45
N ALA A 122 104.45 56.19 -13.58
CA ALA A 122 103.50 55.77 -12.55
C ALA A 122 102.20 55.25 -13.15
N GLU A 123 101.63 55.95 -14.14
CA GLU A 123 100.44 55.49 -14.88
C GLU A 123 100.73 54.23 -15.68
N ASN A 124 101.92 54.11 -16.27
CA ASN A 124 102.33 52.90 -16.99
C ASN A 124 102.42 51.70 -16.05
N ASN A 125 103.07 51.86 -14.90
CA ASN A 125 103.12 50.84 -13.85
C ASN A 125 101.72 50.54 -13.29
N HIS A 126 100.86 51.54 -13.15
CA HIS A 126 99.49 51.36 -12.68
C HIS A 126 98.67 50.52 -13.67
N LEU A 127 98.81 50.77 -14.97
CA LEU A 127 98.20 49.98 -16.03
C LEU A 127 98.74 48.55 -16.08
N GLU A 128 100.05 48.36 -15.93
CA GLU A 128 100.66 47.03 -15.83
C GLU A 128 100.15 46.25 -14.61
N THR A 129 100.02 46.91 -13.45
CA THR A 129 99.59 46.23 -12.21
C THR A 129 98.10 45.90 -12.20
N LEU A 130 97.25 46.82 -12.69
CA LEU A 130 95.80 46.61 -12.72
C LEU A 130 95.36 45.59 -13.76
N TYR A 131 95.98 45.61 -14.93
CA TYR A 131 95.55 44.81 -16.06
C TYR A 131 96.51 43.67 -16.43
N ALA A 132 97.65 43.55 -15.74
CA ALA A 132 98.67 42.52 -15.99
C ALA A 132 99.08 42.43 -17.48
N LEU A 133 99.19 43.58 -18.15
CA LEU A 133 99.52 43.70 -19.58
C LEU A 133 100.98 44.12 -19.75
N GLU A 134 101.79 43.36 -20.49
CA GLU A 134 103.12 43.81 -20.94
C GLU A 134 102.95 44.82 -22.09
N ILE A 135 103.20 46.11 -21.86
CA ILE A 135 102.90 47.17 -22.84
C ILE A 135 103.89 47.10 -24.03
N LYS A 136 103.47 46.46 -25.12
CA LYS A 136 104.08 46.49 -26.46
C LYS A 136 103.22 47.34 -27.41
N GLU A 137 103.79 47.86 -28.51
CA GLU A 137 103.09 48.75 -29.46
C GLU A 137 101.79 48.14 -30.05
N GLU A 138 101.66 46.82 -30.10
CA GLU A 138 100.48 46.12 -30.65
C GLU A 138 99.45 45.66 -29.59
N THR A 139 99.72 45.81 -28.29
CA THR A 139 98.87 45.27 -27.20
C THR A 139 97.48 45.86 -27.14
N LEU A 140 97.33 47.15 -27.37
CA LEU A 140 96.01 47.79 -27.44
C LEU A 140 95.21 47.23 -28.63
N SER A 141 95.88 46.95 -29.75
CA SER A 141 95.23 46.43 -30.94
C SER A 141 94.77 44.98 -30.75
N ASP A 142 95.57 44.15 -30.07
CA ASP A 142 95.22 42.76 -29.78
C ASP A 142 94.17 42.65 -28.69
N LEU A 143 94.22 43.51 -27.67
CA LEU A 143 93.18 43.61 -26.65
C LEU A 143 91.85 44.06 -27.27
N LEU A 144 91.89 45.05 -28.17
CA LEU A 144 90.69 45.50 -28.89
C LEU A 144 90.11 44.36 -29.74
N LYS A 145 90.95 43.59 -30.46
CA LYS A 145 90.51 42.41 -31.22
C LYS A 145 89.87 41.35 -30.31
N GLN A 146 90.48 41.03 -29.18
CA GLN A 146 89.92 40.09 -28.21
C GLN A 146 88.59 40.57 -27.65
N TYR A 147 88.44 41.86 -27.35
CA TYR A 147 87.17 42.43 -26.92
C TYR A 147 86.11 42.40 -28.03
N THR A 148 86.47 42.67 -29.28
CA THR A 148 85.52 42.57 -30.40
C THR A 148 85.11 41.13 -30.67
N GLU A 149 86.05 40.18 -30.66
CA GLU A 149 85.76 38.76 -30.86
C GLU A 149 84.92 38.19 -29.72
N THR A 150 85.24 38.52 -28.47
CA THR A 150 84.43 38.09 -27.32
C THR A 150 83.05 38.74 -27.37
N ALA A 151 82.93 40.02 -27.70
CA ALA A 151 81.64 40.68 -27.86
C ALA A 151 80.78 40.01 -28.95
N GLU A 152 81.37 39.67 -30.09
CA GLU A 152 80.68 38.93 -31.17
C GLU A 152 80.24 37.54 -30.70
N GLN A 153 81.11 36.78 -30.01
CA GLN A 153 80.76 35.48 -29.43
C GLN A 153 79.65 35.59 -28.37
N TYR A 154 79.67 36.64 -27.54
CA TYR A 154 78.60 36.90 -26.58
C TYR A 154 77.28 37.21 -27.28
N VAL A 155 77.29 38.02 -28.33
CA VAL A 155 76.09 38.31 -29.13
C VAL A 155 75.55 37.01 -29.77
N GLU A 156 76.43 36.17 -30.31
CA GLU A 156 76.01 34.94 -30.97
C GLU A 156 75.47 33.90 -29.98
N THR A 157 76.12 33.73 -28.83
CA THR A 157 75.60 32.86 -27.76
C THR A 157 74.29 33.38 -27.16
N LEU A 158 74.10 34.69 -27.07
CA LEU A 158 72.82 35.28 -26.65
C LEU A 158 71.72 35.04 -27.68
N LYS A 159 72.01 35.13 -28.98
CA LYS A 159 71.06 34.77 -30.04
C LYS A 159 70.69 33.30 -29.97
N GLN A 160 71.67 32.39 -29.88
CA GLN A 160 71.41 30.95 -29.77
C GLN A 160 70.55 30.62 -28.55
N LYS A 161 70.88 31.15 -27.37
CA LYS A 161 70.07 30.97 -26.15
C LYS A 161 68.66 31.53 -26.30
N ARG A 162 68.51 32.67 -26.99
CA ARG A 162 67.19 33.25 -27.28
C ARG A 162 66.39 32.32 -28.18
N GLU A 163 66.96 31.85 -29.28
CA GLU A 163 66.28 30.96 -30.22
C GLU A 163 65.92 29.62 -29.57
N GLU A 164 66.82 29.03 -28.77
CA GLU A 164 66.54 27.81 -28.00
C GLU A 164 65.40 28.03 -27.00
N SER A 165 65.42 29.17 -26.28
CA SER A 165 64.36 29.52 -25.34
C SER A 165 63.03 29.77 -26.05
N GLU A 166 63.02 30.42 -27.21
CA GLU A 166 61.82 30.68 -28.00
C GLU A 166 61.25 29.38 -28.57
N LYS A 167 62.10 28.47 -29.07
CA LYS A 167 61.69 27.13 -29.52
C LYS A 167 61.11 26.32 -28.36
N ALA A 168 61.80 26.25 -27.22
CA ALA A 168 61.33 25.53 -26.05
C ALA A 168 60.03 26.13 -25.48
N TRP A 169 59.87 27.46 -25.53
CA TRP A 169 58.63 28.13 -25.15
C TRP A 169 57.49 27.77 -26.10
N PHE A 170 57.74 27.81 -27.42
CA PHE A 170 56.74 27.46 -28.43
C PHE A 170 56.31 26.00 -28.31
N GLU A 171 57.24 25.06 -28.19
CA GLU A 171 56.94 23.63 -28.01
C GLU A 171 56.12 23.37 -26.75
N LYS A 172 56.48 23.99 -25.61
CA LYS A 172 55.71 23.88 -24.37
C LYS A 172 54.33 24.50 -24.49
N ASN A 173 54.21 25.64 -25.16
CA ASN A 173 52.93 26.30 -25.36
C ASN A 173 52.01 25.48 -26.26
N GLN A 174 52.54 24.91 -27.35
CA GLN A 174 51.79 23.99 -28.21
C GLN A 174 51.37 22.73 -27.45
N ALA A 175 52.27 22.09 -26.72
CA ALA A 175 51.96 20.91 -25.91
C ALA A 175 50.95 21.20 -24.78
N TRP A 176 50.93 22.43 -24.27
CA TRP A 176 49.92 22.86 -23.29
C TRP A 176 48.56 23.09 -23.95
N LEU A 177 48.52 23.74 -25.13
CA LEU A 177 47.29 23.93 -25.90
C LEU A 177 46.64 22.61 -26.31
N THR A 178 47.43 21.66 -26.84
CA THR A 178 46.92 20.35 -27.23
C THR A 178 46.36 19.58 -26.03
N LYS A 179 47.06 19.59 -24.89
CA LYS A 179 46.56 18.98 -23.65
C LYS A 179 45.28 19.64 -23.18
N LYS A 180 45.17 20.97 -23.30
CA LYS A 180 43.94 21.70 -22.93
C LYS A 180 42.77 21.24 -23.79
N GLU A 181 42.95 21.18 -25.11
CA GLU A 181 41.94 20.71 -26.05
C GLU A 181 41.55 19.25 -25.79
N GLU A 182 42.51 18.35 -25.56
CA GLU A 182 42.26 16.95 -25.20
C GLU A 182 41.48 16.82 -23.89
N THR A 183 41.82 17.62 -22.88
CA THR A 183 41.08 17.60 -21.60
C THR A 183 39.67 18.14 -21.74
N GLU A 184 39.46 19.16 -22.58
CA GLU A 184 38.14 19.72 -22.84
C GLU A 184 37.25 18.73 -23.61
N GLN A 185 37.79 18.08 -24.64
CA GLN A 185 37.10 17.01 -25.37
C GLN A 185 36.75 15.85 -24.44
N ARG A 186 37.70 15.39 -23.61
CA ARG A 186 37.43 14.33 -22.62
C ARG A 186 36.34 14.71 -21.63
N LEU A 187 36.33 15.96 -21.16
CA LEU A 187 35.31 16.43 -20.23
C LEU A 187 33.92 16.47 -20.91
N GLN A 188 33.84 16.94 -22.14
CA GLN A 188 32.60 16.94 -22.93
C GLN A 188 32.10 15.52 -23.20
N GLU A 189 32.99 14.57 -23.52
CA GLU A 189 32.64 13.17 -23.69
C GLU A 189 32.07 12.57 -22.40
N GLN A 190 32.73 12.82 -21.26
CA GLN A 190 32.27 12.38 -19.94
C GLN A 190 30.92 12.99 -19.58
N GLU A 191 30.75 14.30 -19.72
CA GLU A 191 29.48 14.97 -19.45
C GLU A 191 28.35 14.44 -20.34
N SER A 192 28.63 14.16 -21.62
CA SER A 192 27.65 13.57 -22.53
C SER A 192 27.28 12.13 -22.14
N ALA A 193 28.25 11.34 -21.65
CA ALA A 193 28.04 9.97 -21.20
C ALA A 193 27.25 9.93 -19.88
N ASP A 194 27.57 10.83 -18.95
CA ASP A 194 26.88 10.98 -17.67
C ASP A 194 25.44 11.43 -17.90
N ASN A 195 25.21 12.44 -18.77
CA ASN A 195 23.86 12.88 -19.12
C ASN A 195 23.02 11.77 -19.74
N LYS A 196 23.60 10.98 -20.66
CA LYS A 196 22.91 9.80 -21.24
C LYS A 196 22.58 8.76 -20.17
N THR A 197 23.50 8.51 -19.25
CA THR A 197 23.32 7.56 -18.15
C THR A 197 22.21 8.03 -17.20
N GLN A 198 22.22 9.30 -16.79
CA GLN A 198 21.17 9.89 -15.96
C GLN A 198 19.80 9.86 -16.64
N GLN A 199 19.73 10.12 -17.95
CA GLN A 199 18.47 10.02 -18.70
C GLN A 199 17.96 8.57 -18.79
N ARG A 200 18.86 7.61 -19.02
CA ARG A 200 18.51 6.18 -19.03
C ARG A 200 18.02 5.74 -17.67
N GLU A 201 18.79 5.99 -16.61
CA GLU A 201 18.42 5.64 -15.23
C GLU A 201 17.13 6.33 -14.80
N GLY A 202 16.95 7.60 -15.15
CA GLY A 202 15.72 8.34 -14.87
C GLY A 202 14.50 7.76 -15.58
N SER A 203 14.65 7.33 -16.84
CA SER A 203 13.55 6.71 -17.60
C SER A 203 13.24 5.29 -17.12
N GLU A 204 14.26 4.47 -16.85
CA GLU A 204 14.12 3.14 -16.25
C GLU A 204 13.50 3.22 -14.86
N TYR A 205 13.92 4.16 -14.02
CA TYR A 205 13.32 4.38 -12.70
C TYR A 205 11.85 4.75 -12.80
N ARG A 206 11.50 5.72 -13.65
CA ARG A 206 10.10 6.12 -13.87
C ARG A 206 9.27 4.97 -14.39
N TYR A 207 9.77 4.23 -15.38
CA TYR A 207 9.11 3.06 -15.95
C TYR A 207 8.88 1.97 -14.89
N ASN A 208 9.91 1.61 -14.14
CA ASN A 208 9.81 0.61 -13.06
C ASN A 208 8.85 1.07 -11.96
N LEU A 209 8.84 2.36 -11.62
CA LEU A 209 7.91 2.92 -10.65
C LEU A 209 6.46 2.86 -11.15
N THR A 210 6.21 3.23 -12.41
CA THR A 210 4.87 3.13 -13.01
C THR A 210 4.41 1.69 -13.15
N LEU A 211 5.30 0.77 -13.51
CA LEU A 211 5.00 -0.65 -13.61
C LEU A 211 4.63 -1.22 -12.23
N LYS A 212 5.42 -0.94 -11.20
CA LYS A 212 5.13 -1.38 -9.82
C LYS A 212 3.81 -0.82 -9.31
N ARG A 213 3.51 0.45 -9.60
CA ARG A 213 2.21 1.07 -9.25
C ARG A 213 1.07 0.40 -9.99
N GLY A 214 1.18 0.21 -11.31
CA GLY A 214 0.18 -0.49 -12.11
C GLY A 214 -0.12 -1.89 -11.58
N ILE A 215 0.92 -2.69 -11.30
CA ILE A 215 0.76 -4.02 -10.70
C ILE A 215 0.08 -3.94 -9.34
N SER A 216 0.49 -3.01 -8.47
CA SER A 216 -0.12 -2.85 -7.14
C SER A 216 -1.60 -2.43 -7.22
N ASP A 217 -1.93 -1.55 -8.17
CA ASP A 217 -3.30 -1.06 -8.41
C ASP A 217 -4.18 -2.19 -8.98
N GLU A 218 -3.65 -3.01 -9.89
CA GLU A 218 -4.31 -4.21 -10.42
C GLU A 218 -4.53 -5.26 -9.34
N GLU A 219 -3.51 -5.57 -8.52
CA GLU A 219 -3.62 -6.50 -7.39
C GLU A 219 -4.66 -6.02 -6.37
N TYR A 220 -4.65 -4.73 -6.02
CA TYR A 220 -5.64 -4.13 -5.12
C TYR A 220 -7.06 -4.21 -5.69
N SER A 221 -7.23 -3.86 -6.97
CA SER A 221 -8.52 -3.91 -7.65
C SER A 221 -9.06 -5.35 -7.73
N HIS A 222 -8.18 -6.31 -8.02
CA HIS A 222 -8.51 -7.73 -8.03
C HIS A 222 -8.92 -8.23 -6.64
N GLN A 223 -8.16 -7.88 -5.59
CA GLN A 223 -8.52 -8.21 -4.21
C GLN A 223 -9.88 -7.62 -3.81
N GLN A 224 -10.15 -6.36 -4.18
CA GLN A 224 -11.44 -5.73 -3.92
C GLN A 224 -12.58 -6.45 -4.63
N GLN A 225 -12.41 -6.80 -5.90
CA GLN A 225 -13.40 -7.58 -6.66
C GLN A 225 -13.65 -8.96 -6.03
N GLN A 226 -12.60 -9.66 -5.60
CA GLN A 226 -12.71 -10.95 -4.94
C GLN A 226 -13.45 -10.84 -3.60
N GLN A 227 -13.19 -9.80 -2.80
CA GLN A 227 -13.91 -9.53 -1.55
C GLN A 227 -15.40 -9.23 -1.80
N LEU A 228 -15.71 -8.47 -2.85
CA LEU A 228 -17.10 -8.19 -3.23
C LEU A 228 -17.82 -9.46 -3.70
N GLN A 229 -17.19 -10.25 -4.56
CA GLN A 229 -17.76 -11.51 -5.04
C GLN A 229 -18.00 -12.50 -3.89
N THR A 230 -17.03 -12.68 -3.01
CA THR A 230 -17.17 -13.56 -1.83
C THR A 230 -18.26 -13.06 -0.88
N SER A 231 -18.40 -11.74 -0.68
CA SER A 231 -19.48 -11.16 0.13
C SER A 231 -20.85 -11.39 -0.51
N GLN A 232 -20.97 -11.19 -1.83
CA GLN A 232 -22.20 -11.45 -2.57
C GLN A 232 -22.59 -12.93 -2.54
N GLU A 233 -21.63 -13.84 -2.73
CA GLU A 233 -21.88 -15.28 -2.64
C GLU A 233 -22.33 -15.68 -1.22
N LEU A 234 -21.72 -15.08 -0.18
CA LEU A 234 -22.15 -15.25 1.21
C LEU A 234 -23.57 -14.74 1.43
N GLU A 235 -23.90 -13.54 0.97
CA GLU A 235 -25.24 -12.95 1.06
C GLU A 235 -26.28 -13.81 0.33
N GLU A 236 -25.97 -14.30 -0.87
CA GLU A 236 -26.85 -15.20 -1.62
C GLU A 236 -27.06 -16.54 -0.91
N SER A 237 -25.99 -17.12 -0.34
CA SER A 237 -26.07 -18.37 0.42
C SER A 237 -26.91 -18.21 1.68
N HIS A 238 -26.73 -17.10 2.41
CA HIS A 238 -27.53 -16.74 3.58
C HIS A 238 -28.98 -16.52 3.19
N ARG A 239 -29.24 -15.77 2.11
CA ARG A 239 -30.59 -15.53 1.63
C ARG A 239 -31.31 -16.83 1.28
N LYS A 240 -30.66 -17.75 0.58
CA LYS A 240 -31.21 -19.08 0.28
C LYS A 240 -31.52 -19.86 1.55
N ALA A 241 -30.58 -19.90 2.51
CA ALA A 241 -30.78 -20.57 3.80
C ALA A 241 -31.93 -19.97 4.61
N TRP A 242 -32.08 -18.63 4.59
CA TRP A 242 -33.20 -17.95 5.23
C TRP A 242 -34.53 -18.26 4.54
N GLU A 243 -34.59 -18.22 3.21
CA GLU A 243 -35.80 -18.56 2.45
C GLU A 243 -36.23 -20.01 2.68
N GLU A 244 -35.28 -20.95 2.79
CA GLU A 244 -35.55 -22.34 3.15
C GLU A 244 -36.04 -22.46 4.60
N GLY A 245 -35.40 -21.76 5.54
CA GLY A 245 -35.80 -21.71 6.94
C GLY A 245 -37.19 -21.11 7.14
N GLU A 246 -37.52 -20.03 6.43
CA GLU A 246 -38.84 -19.39 6.44
C GLU A 246 -39.92 -20.31 5.87
N LYS A 247 -39.64 -21.02 4.77
CA LYS A 247 -40.56 -22.03 4.22
C LYS A 247 -40.79 -23.17 5.21
N ALA A 248 -39.73 -23.69 5.82
CA ALA A 248 -39.83 -24.77 6.81
C ALA A 248 -40.60 -24.32 8.06
N LEU A 249 -40.37 -23.10 8.53
CA LEU A 249 -41.08 -22.53 9.67
C LEU A 249 -42.56 -22.29 9.34
N ALA A 250 -42.88 -21.76 8.16
CA ALA A 250 -44.25 -21.56 7.71
C ALA A 250 -45.02 -22.89 7.59
N GLU A 251 -44.37 -23.95 7.10
CA GLU A 251 -44.96 -25.29 7.04
C GLU A 251 -45.19 -25.87 8.44
N ARG A 252 -44.21 -25.71 9.34
CA ARG A 252 -44.35 -26.13 10.74
C ARG A 252 -45.48 -25.36 11.45
N GLU A 253 -45.63 -24.07 11.20
CA GLU A 253 -46.69 -23.25 11.79
C GLU A 253 -48.07 -23.68 11.29
N LYS A 254 -48.21 -24.01 10.00
CA LYS A 254 -49.44 -24.62 9.46
C LYS A 254 -49.78 -25.94 10.14
N GLN A 255 -48.81 -26.85 10.23
CA GLN A 255 -48.99 -28.13 10.91
C GLN A 255 -49.36 -27.94 12.38
N PHE A 256 -48.73 -26.97 13.04
CA PHE A 256 -49.04 -26.63 14.43
C PHE A 256 -50.49 -26.15 14.59
N GLU A 257 -50.95 -25.23 13.75
CA GLU A 257 -52.34 -24.75 13.79
C GLU A 257 -53.35 -25.86 13.42
N GLU A 258 -53.04 -26.74 12.47
CA GLU A 258 -53.86 -27.93 12.21
C GLU A 258 -53.93 -28.89 13.39
N HIS A 259 -52.80 -29.16 14.05
CA HIS A 259 -52.77 -30.03 15.23
C HIS A 259 -53.48 -29.39 16.41
N LYS A 260 -53.30 -28.09 16.63
CA LYS A 260 -53.97 -27.32 17.67
C LYS A 260 -55.49 -27.33 17.48
N THR A 261 -55.97 -27.07 16.26
CA THR A 261 -57.41 -27.17 15.97
C THR A 261 -57.96 -28.59 16.14
N LYS A 262 -57.21 -29.63 15.77
CA LYS A 262 -57.59 -31.03 16.05
C LYS A 262 -57.66 -31.30 17.56
N VAL A 263 -56.68 -30.84 18.34
CA VAL A 263 -56.65 -31.00 19.80
C VAL A 263 -57.80 -30.24 20.46
N GLU A 264 -58.12 -29.03 20.01
CA GLU A 264 -59.25 -28.24 20.52
C GLU A 264 -60.62 -28.87 20.17
N ARG A 265 -60.74 -29.53 19.01
CA ARG A 265 -61.96 -30.24 18.59
C ARG A 265 -62.11 -31.61 19.24
N PHE A 266 -61.00 -32.25 19.60
CA PHE A 266 -60.97 -33.63 20.09
C PHE A 266 -61.92 -33.90 21.28
N PRO A 267 -62.04 -33.04 22.32
CA PRO A 267 -62.99 -33.26 23.40
C PRO A 267 -64.44 -33.28 22.92
N LYS A 268 -64.81 -32.38 22.00
CA LYS A 268 -66.17 -32.31 21.43
C LYS A 268 -66.47 -33.52 20.56
N ASP A 269 -65.53 -33.94 19.72
CA ASP A 269 -65.68 -35.12 18.87
C ASP A 269 -65.78 -36.40 19.72
N LEU A 270 -65.00 -36.48 20.80
CA LEU A 270 -65.05 -37.57 21.77
C LEU A 270 -66.38 -37.62 22.51
N GLU A 271 -66.89 -36.48 22.99
CA GLU A 271 -68.21 -36.39 23.61
C GLU A 271 -69.34 -36.79 22.64
N ALA A 272 -69.26 -36.35 21.38
CA ALA A 272 -70.22 -36.70 20.33
C ALA A 272 -70.17 -38.20 20.00
N ALA A 273 -68.98 -38.78 19.88
CA ALA A 273 -68.79 -40.21 19.66
C ALA A 273 -69.32 -41.04 20.84
N ILE A 274 -69.07 -40.63 22.08
CA ILE A 274 -69.62 -41.29 23.27
C ILE A 274 -71.15 -41.21 23.30
N LYS A 275 -71.75 -40.04 23.00
CA LYS A 275 -73.20 -39.89 22.92
C LYS A 275 -73.79 -40.80 21.85
N LYS A 276 -73.24 -40.77 20.63
CA LYS A 276 -73.68 -41.63 19.53
C LYS A 276 -73.59 -43.12 19.90
N ALA A 277 -72.47 -43.57 20.46
CA ALA A 277 -72.30 -44.95 20.90
C ALA A 277 -73.28 -45.34 22.03
N LYS A 278 -73.58 -44.43 22.96
CA LYS A 278 -74.60 -44.63 24.00
C LYS A 278 -76.00 -44.73 23.40
N ASP A 279 -76.35 -43.86 22.46
CA ASP A 279 -77.66 -43.83 21.81
C ASP A 279 -77.88 -45.07 20.92
N GLU A 280 -76.86 -45.47 20.15
CA GLU A 280 -76.88 -46.71 19.38
C GLU A 280 -76.98 -47.94 20.30
N GLY A 281 -76.18 -47.99 21.37
CA GLY A 281 -76.22 -49.09 22.35
C GLY A 281 -77.57 -49.20 23.06
N THR A 282 -78.15 -48.07 23.49
CA THR A 282 -79.49 -48.06 24.10
C THR A 282 -80.59 -48.37 23.10
N GLY A 283 -80.46 -47.92 21.84
CA GLY A 283 -81.37 -48.26 20.74
C GLY A 283 -81.39 -49.76 20.46
N ILE A 284 -80.21 -50.38 20.30
CA ILE A 284 -80.07 -51.82 20.12
C ILE A 284 -80.63 -52.58 21.31
N ALA A 285 -80.29 -52.16 22.54
CA ALA A 285 -80.79 -52.81 23.76
C ALA A 285 -82.32 -52.73 23.87
N ARG A 286 -82.92 -51.56 23.61
CA ARG A 286 -84.39 -51.38 23.60
C ARG A 286 -85.05 -52.22 22.51
N HIS A 287 -84.48 -52.26 21.32
CA HIS A 287 -85.00 -53.06 20.22
C HIS A 287 -84.95 -54.55 20.55
N GLN A 288 -83.83 -55.05 21.08
CA GLN A 288 -83.70 -56.44 21.52
C GLN A 288 -84.65 -56.76 22.69
N ALA A 289 -84.78 -55.87 23.68
CA ALA A 289 -85.71 -56.04 24.78
C ALA A 289 -87.16 -56.07 24.29
N LYS A 290 -87.53 -55.21 23.35
CA LYS A 290 -88.85 -55.18 22.73
C LYS A 290 -89.14 -56.47 21.96
N ILE A 291 -88.21 -56.92 21.10
CA ILE A 291 -88.36 -58.19 20.38
C ILE A 291 -88.55 -59.35 21.36
N LYS A 292 -87.73 -59.42 22.43
CA LYS A 292 -87.85 -60.47 23.44
C LYS A 292 -89.20 -60.41 24.16
N ALA A 293 -89.66 -59.22 24.53
CA ALA A 293 -90.96 -59.04 25.17
C ALA A 293 -92.12 -59.40 24.23
N ASP A 294 -92.08 -58.96 22.97
CA ASP A 294 -93.09 -59.27 21.95
C ASP A 294 -93.11 -60.77 21.64
N PHE A 295 -91.95 -61.42 21.60
CA PHE A 295 -91.84 -62.87 21.42
C PHE A 295 -92.43 -63.62 22.63
N ALA A 296 -92.04 -63.26 23.85
CA ALA A 296 -92.59 -63.85 25.07
C ALA A 296 -94.12 -63.64 25.20
N ALA A 297 -94.62 -62.47 24.81
CA ALA A 297 -96.06 -62.19 24.78
C ALA A 297 -96.80 -63.05 23.76
N LYS A 298 -96.22 -63.27 22.57
CA LYS A 298 -96.77 -64.18 21.56
C LYS A 298 -96.71 -65.65 21.99
N GLU A 299 -95.62 -66.08 22.63
CA GLU A 299 -95.52 -67.41 23.23
C GLU A 299 -96.61 -67.60 24.29
N PHE A 300 -96.79 -66.64 25.20
CA PHE A 300 -97.85 -66.71 26.21
C PHE A 300 -99.25 -66.73 25.61
N ALA A 301 -99.53 -65.91 24.60
CA ALA A 301 -100.82 -65.91 23.90
C ALA A 301 -101.07 -67.24 23.16
N GLY A 302 -100.04 -67.78 22.49
CA GLY A 302 -100.12 -69.09 21.83
C GLY A 302 -100.33 -70.24 22.81
N ASP A 303 -99.62 -70.24 23.94
CA ASP A 303 -99.84 -71.19 25.03
C ASP A 303 -101.27 -71.09 25.56
N GLN A 304 -101.77 -69.87 25.78
CA GLN A 304 -103.15 -69.64 26.21
C GLN A 304 -104.17 -70.18 25.20
N GLU A 305 -103.99 -69.95 23.90
CA GLU A 305 -104.85 -70.50 22.84
C GLU A 305 -104.80 -72.03 22.80
N VAL A 306 -103.62 -72.63 22.95
CA VAL A 306 -103.46 -74.10 23.04
C VAL A 306 -104.17 -74.66 24.26
N TYR A 307 -104.00 -74.03 25.43
CA TYR A 307 -104.73 -74.43 26.64
C TYR A 307 -106.23 -74.25 26.47
N GLN A 308 -106.68 -73.17 25.85
CA GLN A 308 -108.11 -72.93 25.59
C GLN A 308 -108.69 -73.98 24.64
N LEU A 309 -107.99 -74.33 23.56
CA LEU A 309 -108.39 -75.39 22.63
C LEU A 309 -108.42 -76.76 23.30
N LYS A 310 -107.47 -77.02 24.21
CA LYS A 310 -107.45 -78.25 25.00
C LYS A 310 -108.61 -78.31 25.99
N ILE A 311 -108.95 -77.20 26.63
CA ILE A 311 -110.14 -77.08 27.48
C ILE A 311 -111.39 -77.33 26.64
N SER A 312 -111.57 -76.67 25.49
CA SER A 312 -112.76 -76.87 24.64
C SER A 312 -112.87 -78.29 24.10
N SER A 313 -111.75 -78.93 23.73
CA SER A 313 -111.73 -80.34 23.30
C SER A 313 -112.12 -81.29 24.45
N LEU A 314 -111.63 -81.04 25.67
CA LEU A 314 -112.02 -81.80 26.85
C LEU A 314 -113.50 -81.58 27.21
N GLU A 315 -114.00 -80.35 27.11
CA GLU A 315 -115.42 -80.02 27.30
C GLU A 315 -116.31 -80.74 26.27
N GLU A 316 -115.92 -80.76 24.99
CA GLU A 316 -116.62 -81.51 23.95
C GLU A 316 -116.58 -83.02 24.21
N GLN A 317 -115.44 -83.55 24.65
CA GLN A 317 -115.32 -84.95 25.05
C GLN A 317 -116.22 -85.29 26.25
N VAL A 318 -116.29 -84.42 27.26
CA VAL A 318 -117.19 -84.57 28.42
C VAL A 318 -118.65 -84.50 27.98
N ALA A 319 -119.03 -83.58 27.07
CA ALA A 319 -120.38 -83.49 26.54
C ALA A 319 -120.78 -84.75 25.76
N ASN A 320 -119.88 -85.27 24.92
CA ASN A 320 -120.09 -86.52 24.18
C ASN A 320 -120.23 -87.73 25.13
N GLN A 321 -119.37 -87.83 26.15
CA GLN A 321 -119.46 -88.87 27.18
C GLN A 321 -120.77 -88.77 27.96
N THR A 322 -121.20 -87.55 28.31
CA THR A 322 -122.48 -87.32 28.99
C THR A 322 -123.66 -87.75 28.13
N SER A 323 -123.67 -87.40 26.83
CA SER A 323 -124.67 -87.86 25.87
C SER A 323 -124.69 -89.40 25.75
N GLN A 324 -123.51 -90.04 25.79
CA GLN A 324 -123.40 -91.49 25.76
C GLN A 324 -123.91 -92.14 27.05
N ILE A 325 -123.61 -91.56 28.21
CA ILE A 325 -124.15 -91.98 29.51
C ILE A 325 -125.67 -91.84 29.53
N ASP A 326 -126.24 -90.74 29.03
CA ASP A 326 -127.69 -90.57 28.93
C ASP A 326 -128.33 -91.61 28.01
N LYS A 327 -127.70 -91.90 26.86
CA LYS A 327 -128.17 -92.95 25.93
C LYS A 327 -128.12 -94.33 26.59
N LEU A 328 -127.00 -94.68 27.24
CA LEU A 328 -126.84 -95.94 27.96
C LEU A 328 -127.81 -96.03 29.15
N SER A 329 -128.05 -94.94 29.87
CA SER A 329 -129.01 -94.86 30.97
C SER A 329 -130.43 -95.09 30.48
N LYS A 330 -130.83 -94.47 29.36
CA LYS A 330 -132.13 -94.74 28.71
C LYS A 330 -132.24 -96.17 28.20
N GLN A 331 -131.18 -96.73 27.63
CA GLN A 331 -131.13 -98.13 27.22
C GLN A 331 -131.25 -99.07 28.43
N LEU A 332 -130.63 -98.74 29.55
CA LEU A 332 -130.70 -99.50 30.80
C LEU A 332 -132.09 -99.39 31.44
N GLU A 333 -132.72 -98.21 31.47
CA GLU A 333 -134.11 -98.04 31.89
C GLU A 333 -135.07 -98.83 30.98
N ALA A 334 -134.85 -98.81 29.67
CA ALA A 334 -135.62 -99.61 28.72
C ALA A 334 -135.39 -101.11 28.94
N ALA A 335 -134.16 -101.55 29.21
CA ALA A 335 -133.84 -102.94 29.53
C ALA A 335 -134.43 -103.36 30.89
N LEU A 336 -134.42 -102.49 31.90
CA LEU A 336 -135.09 -102.70 33.19
C LEU A 336 -136.60 -102.79 33.01
N LYS A 337 -137.21 -101.94 32.18
CA LYS A 337 -138.62 -102.04 31.79
C LYS A 337 -138.90 -103.35 31.06
N GLN A 338 -138.08 -103.74 30.09
CA GLN A 338 -138.22 -105.03 29.40
C GLN A 338 -138.03 -106.22 30.35
N ALA A 339 -137.13 -106.14 31.32
CA ALA A 339 -136.94 -107.16 32.34
C ALA A 339 -138.12 -107.22 33.32
N GLN A 340 -138.68 -106.07 33.72
CA GLN A 340 -139.92 -106.00 34.50
C GLN A 340 -141.11 -106.53 33.71
N GLU A 341 -141.27 -106.14 32.44
CA GLU A 341 -142.30 -106.67 31.55
C GLU A 341 -142.14 -108.17 31.37
N LEU A 342 -140.92 -108.71 31.23
CA LEU A 342 -140.65 -110.14 31.17
C LEU A 342 -140.97 -110.84 32.51
N ALA A 343 -140.65 -110.21 33.64
CA ALA A 343 -140.99 -110.73 34.97
C ALA A 343 -142.51 -110.73 35.20
N VAL A 344 -143.21 -109.68 34.78
CA VAL A 344 -144.68 -109.61 34.79
C VAL A 344 -145.26 -110.66 33.85
N LYS A 345 -144.70 -110.84 32.64
CA LYS A 345 -145.13 -111.88 31.69
C LYS A 345 -144.85 -113.30 32.19
N ALA A 346 -143.79 -113.50 32.98
CA ALA A 346 -143.50 -114.76 33.63
C ALA A 346 -144.44 -115.04 34.82
N ILE A 347 -144.83 -114.01 35.58
CA ILE A 347 -145.81 -114.09 36.67
C ILE A 347 -147.23 -114.30 36.12
N GLU A 348 -147.62 -113.58 35.05
CA GLU A 348 -148.90 -113.78 34.34
C GLU A 348 -148.94 -115.13 33.62
N GLY A 349 -147.83 -115.56 33.02
CA GLY A 349 -147.66 -116.91 32.45
C GLY A 349 -147.81 -118.03 33.49
N ALA A 350 -147.29 -117.84 34.71
CA ALA A 350 -147.50 -118.77 35.81
C ALA A 350 -148.96 -118.75 36.34
N SER A 351 -149.60 -117.58 36.36
CA SER A 351 -150.99 -117.44 36.82
C SER A 351 -152.00 -118.06 35.85
N SER A 352 -151.78 -117.93 34.54
CA SER A 352 -152.64 -118.54 33.51
C SER A 352 -152.53 -120.06 33.48
N HIS A 353 -151.35 -120.64 33.78
CA HIS A 353 -151.18 -122.09 33.91
C HIS A 353 -151.93 -122.67 35.13
N SER A 354 -151.99 -121.93 36.23
CA SER A 354 -152.79 -122.30 37.42
C SER A 354 -154.29 -122.33 37.11
N SER A 355 -154.82 -121.28 36.48
CA SER A 355 -156.24 -121.21 36.10
C SER A 355 -156.64 -122.23 35.04
N PHE A 356 -155.74 -122.63 34.13
CA PHE A 356 -156.02 -123.69 33.15
C PHE A 356 -156.06 -125.08 33.78
N LYS A 357 -155.27 -125.34 34.83
CA LYS A 357 -155.36 -126.57 35.63
C LYS A 357 -156.69 -126.64 36.39
N ALA A 358 -157.12 -125.55 37.02
CA ALA A 358 -158.38 -125.49 37.75
C ALA A 358 -159.61 -125.70 36.84
N LEU A 359 -159.58 -125.18 35.61
CA LEU A 359 -160.68 -125.38 34.64
C LEU A 359 -160.76 -126.83 34.13
N LYS A 360 -159.61 -127.49 33.95
CA LYS A 360 -159.55 -128.90 33.52
C LYS A 360 -160.00 -129.86 34.62
N GLU A 361 -159.83 -129.49 35.89
CA GLU A 361 -160.25 -130.28 37.05
C GLU A 361 -161.78 -130.19 37.28
N ILE A 362 -162.41 -129.04 37.01
CA ILE A 362 -163.86 -128.83 37.12
C ILE A 362 -164.66 -129.51 35.98
N ALA A 363 -164.11 -129.62 34.77
CA ALA A 363 -164.79 -130.29 33.67
C ALA A 363 -164.81 -131.84 33.79
N LEU A 364 -163.92 -132.41 34.60
CA LEU A 364 -163.80 -133.86 34.80
C LEU A 364 -164.72 -134.40 35.92
N GLU A 365 -165.26 -133.54 36.78
CA GLU A 365 -166.18 -133.91 37.88
C GLU A 365 -167.67 -133.92 37.50
N GLN A 366 -168.08 -133.32 36.38
CA GLN A 366 -169.50 -133.25 35.95
C GLN A 366 -169.98 -134.47 35.12
N ALA A 367 -169.12 -135.45 34.83
CA ALA A 367 -169.49 -136.62 34.01
C ALA A 367 -169.61 -137.95 34.80
N LYS A 368 -169.54 -137.93 36.14
CA LYS A 368 -169.53 -139.15 36.95
C LYS A 368 -170.34 -139.05 38.25
N ASN A 369 -171.68 -138.85 38.15
CA ASN A 369 -172.67 -139.60 38.95
C ASN A 369 -174.15 -139.36 38.55
N GLN A 370 -174.81 -140.49 38.34
CA GLN A 370 -176.19 -140.88 37.93
C GLN A 370 -177.32 -140.47 38.94
N PRO A 371 -178.66 -140.64 38.72
CA PRO A 371 -179.32 -141.82 38.13
C PRO A 371 -180.68 -141.70 37.38
N LYS A 372 -181.07 -142.84 36.79
CA LYS A 372 -182.37 -143.19 36.17
C LYS A 372 -183.51 -143.34 37.19
N ALA A 373 -184.75 -143.00 36.78
CA ALA A 373 -185.93 -143.87 36.92
C ALA A 373 -187.19 -143.33 36.20
N LYS A 374 -187.83 -144.25 35.47
CA LYS A 374 -189.19 -144.27 34.86
C LYS A 374 -189.45 -143.48 33.58
#